data_AF-A0A943K0Z5-F1
#
_entry.id   AF-A0A943K0Z5-F1
#
_cell.length_a   1.000
_cell.length_b   1.000
_cell.length_c   1.000
_cell.angle_alpha   90.00
_cell.angle_beta   90.00
_cell.angle_gamma   90.00
#
_symmetry.space_group_name_H-M   'P 1'
#
loop_
_entity.id
_entity.type
_entity.pdbx_description
1 polymer ?
#
loop_
_entity_poly.entity_id
_entity_poly.type
_entity_poly.pdbx_seq_one_letter_code
_entity_poly.pdbx_strand_id
1 'polypeptide(L)' 'MKRNNLKEKYVQLYEDIQSIYGIYCILMSVLRYNDGSKNPTDVLPVADILEEKFYNLNISADKFLGEFYEKTLI' A
#
# COMPACT_ATOMS: atom_id res chain seq x y z
N MET A 1 4.94 6.80 -30.29
CA MET A 1 4.10 5.91 -29.45
C MET A 1 4.18 6.38 -28.00
N LYS A 2 3.26 7.23 -27.53
CA LYS A 2 3.04 7.37 -26.07
C LYS A 2 2.25 6.15 -25.63
N ARG A 3 2.93 5.02 -25.40
CA ARG A 3 2.32 3.91 -24.65
C ARG A 3 1.87 4.47 -23.30
N ASN A 4 0.70 4.04 -22.86
CA ASN A 4 -0.23 4.82 -22.06
C ASN A 4 0.26 4.94 -20.60
N ASN A 5 1.16 5.89 -20.32
CA ASN A 5 1.80 6.12 -19.02
C ASN A 5 0.78 6.21 -17.86
N LEU A 6 -0.43 6.72 -18.14
CA LEU A 6 -1.51 6.76 -17.14
C LEU A 6 -2.01 5.36 -16.74
N LYS A 7 -2.11 4.44 -17.70
CA LYS A 7 -2.53 3.05 -17.44
C LYS A 7 -1.47 2.31 -16.63
N GLU A 8 -0.19 2.51 -16.94
CA GLU A 8 0.92 1.91 -16.19
C GLU A 8 0.93 2.41 -14.74
N LYS A 9 0.76 3.72 -14.53
CA LYS A 9 0.62 4.31 -13.18
C LYS A 9 -0.58 3.77 -12.40
N TYR A 10 -1.72 3.59 -13.07
CA TYR A 10 -2.91 3.00 -12.45
C TYR A 10 -2.68 1.54 -12.04
N VAL A 11 -2.06 0.74 -12.91
CA VAL A 11 -1.73 -0.67 -12.61
C VAL A 11 -0.79 -0.75 -11.41
N GLN A 12 0.23 0.11 -11.38
CA GLN A 12 1.17 0.13 -10.26
C GLN A 12 0.48 0.51 -8.93
N LEU A 13 -0.39 1.53 -8.95
CA LEU A 13 -1.18 1.91 -7.77
C LEU A 13 -2.07 0.76 -7.28
N TYR A 14 -2.70 0.03 -8.21
CA TYR A 14 -3.51 -1.14 -7.88
C TYR A 14 -2.68 -2.25 -7.23
N GLU A 15 -1.50 -2.56 -7.77
CA GLU A 15 -0.58 -3.55 -7.20
C GLU A 15 -0.11 -3.17 -5.79
N ASP A 16 0.20 -1.90 -5.55
CA ASP A 16 0.59 -1.39 -4.23
C ASP A 16 -0.54 -1.55 -3.19
N ILE A 17 -1.77 -1.18 -3.56
CA ILE A 17 -2.95 -1.34 -2.70
C ILE A 17 -3.21 -2.83 -2.37
N GLN A 18 -3.10 -3.72 -3.36
CA GLN A 18 -3.25 -5.16 -3.15
C GLN A 18 -2.16 -5.70 -2.21
N SER A 19 -0.92 -5.24 -2.37
CA SER A 19 0.20 -5.62 -1.49
C SER A 19 -0.04 -5.20 -0.04
N ILE A 20 -0.48 -3.96 0.19
CA ILE A 20 -0.86 -3.44 1.51
C ILE A 20 -1.99 -4.27 2.13
N TYR A 21 -3.03 -4.55 1.36
CA TYR A 21 -4.16 -5.36 1.82
C TYR A 21 -3.72 -6.76 2.26
N GLY A 22 -2.82 -7.40 1.50
CA GLY A 22 -2.26 -8.70 1.86
C GLY A 22 -1.53 -8.69 3.20
N ILE A 23 -0.69 -7.68 3.45
CA ILE A 23 0.06 -7.54 4.71
C ILE A 23 -0.89 -7.25 5.88
N TYR A 24 -1.89 -6.39 5.68
CA TYR A 24 -2.92 -6.14 6.68
C TYR A 24 -3.66 -7.42 7.07
N CYS A 25 -3.98 -8.30 6.11
CA CYS A 25 -4.64 -9.58 6.40
C CYS A 25 -3.75 -10.51 7.24
N ILE A 26 -2.44 -10.54 6.98
CA ILE A 26 -1.47 -11.28 7.80
C ILE A 26 -1.48 -10.73 9.22
N LEU A 27 -1.34 -9.41 9.38
CA LEU A 27 -1.34 -8.74 10.69
C LEU A 27 -2.60 -9.09 11.50
N MET A 28 -3.78 -8.95 10.89
CA MET A 28 -5.06 -9.29 11.54
C MET A 28 -5.16 -10.76 11.91
N SER A 29 -4.56 -11.65 11.12
CA SER A 29 -4.56 -13.09 11.41
C SER A 29 -3.64 -13.42 12.58
N VAL A 30 -2.47 -12.78 12.67
CA VAL A 30 -1.58 -12.92 13.83
C VAL A 30 -2.21 -12.33 15.09
N LEU A 31 -2.86 -11.17 15.01
CA LEU A 31 -3.56 -10.59 16.15
C LEU A 31 -4.68 -11.51 16.66
N ARG A 32 -5.46 -12.12 15.76
CA ARG A 32 -6.47 -13.13 16.12
C ARG A 32 -5.86 -14.38 16.74
N TYR A 33 -4.70 -14.83 16.25
CA TYR A 33 -3.98 -15.96 16.85
C TYR A 33 -3.46 -15.62 18.25
N ASN A 34 -2.96 -14.40 18.45
CA ASN A 34 -2.43 -13.94 19.73
C ASN A 34 -3.52 -13.79 20.80
N ASP A 35 -4.77 -13.58 20.41
CA ASP A 35 -5.90 -13.52 21.33
C ASP A 35 -6.09 -14.87 22.04
N GLY A 36 -5.76 -14.90 23.34
CA GLY A 36 -5.76 -16.11 24.17
C GLY A 36 -4.54 -17.04 23.99
N SER A 37 -3.54 -16.65 23.19
CA SER A 37 -2.32 -17.45 23.05
C SER A 37 -1.42 -17.34 24.28
N LYS A 38 -0.86 -18.48 24.71
CA LYS A 38 0.18 -18.53 25.74
C LYS A 38 1.54 -18.05 25.24
N ASN A 39 1.75 -18.05 23.93
CA ASN A 39 2.97 -17.62 23.25
C ASN A 39 2.58 -16.69 22.09
N PRO A 40 2.36 -15.39 22.35
CA PRO A 40 2.03 -14.44 21.31
C PRO A 40 3.20 -14.26 20.35
N THR A 41 2.90 -14.19 19.06
CA THR A 41 3.85 -13.86 18.01
C THR A 41 4.03 -12.35 17.95
N ASP A 42 5.26 -11.87 17.86
CA ASP A 42 5.53 -10.44 17.67
C ASP A 42 5.00 -9.98 16.30
N VAL A 43 4.22 -8.90 16.33
CA VAL A 43 3.60 -8.29 15.15
C VAL A 43 4.30 -7.02 14.70
N LEU A 44 5.22 -6.47 15.49
CA LEU A 44 5.92 -5.21 15.18
C LEU A 44 6.61 -5.24 13.81
N PRO A 45 7.35 -6.31 13.42
CA PRO A 45 7.99 -6.34 12.11
C PRO A 45 7.01 -6.26 10.94
N VAL A 46 5.80 -6.81 11.09
CA VAL A 46 4.76 -6.77 10.05
C VAL A 46 4.09 -5.40 10.01
N ALA A 47 3.90 -4.77 11.17
CA ALA A 47 3.38 -3.42 11.28
C ALA A 47 4.32 -2.39 10.64
N ASP A 48 5.63 -2.49 10.87
CA ASP A 48 6.64 -1.61 10.28
C ASP A 48 6.62 -1.67 8.74
N ILE A 49 6.54 -2.88 8.17
CA ILE A 49 6.43 -3.06 6.70
C ILE A 49 5.15 -2.43 6.16
N LEU A 50 4.04 -2.53 6.91
CA LEU A 50 2.76 -1.95 6.51
C LEU A 50 2.83 -0.41 6.53
N GLU A 51 3.43 0.16 7.57
CA GLU A 51 3.64 1.61 7.70
C GLU A 51 4.50 2.15 6.54
N GLU A 52 5.62 1.51 6.24
CA GLU A 52 6.49 1.90 5.13
C GLU A 52 5.73 1.90 3.79
N LYS A 53 4.92 0.88 3.55
CA LYS A 53 4.12 0.79 2.32
C LYS A 53 3.05 1.87 2.23
N PHE A 54 2.37 2.19 3.33
CA PHE A 54 1.40 3.30 3.34
C PHE A 54 2.08 4.64 3.07
N TYR A 55 3.24 4.88 3.67
CA TYR A 55 4.03 6.09 3.43
C TYR A 55 4.40 6.23 1.94
N ASN A 56 4.92 5.16 1.33
CA ASN A 56 5.29 5.15 -0.08
C ASN A 56 4.07 5.30 -1.02
N LEU A 57 2.93 4.70 -0.67
CA LEU A 57 1.68 4.85 -1.41
C LEU A 57 1.21 6.31 -1.40
N ASN A 58 1.25 6.97 -0.23
CA ASN A 58 0.82 8.35 -0.10
C ASN A 58 1.66 9.30 -0.97
N ILE A 59 3.00 9.14 -0.95
CA ILE A 59 3.90 9.88 -1.83
C ILE A 59 3.54 9.68 -3.31
N SER A 60 3.23 8.43 -3.70
CA SER A 60 2.88 8.09 -5.08
C SER A 60 1.54 8.71 -5.50
N ALA A 61 0.55 8.72 -4.60
CA ALA A 61 -0.75 9.34 -4.84
C ALA A 61 -0.65 10.86 -4.99
N ASP A 62 0.09 11.54 -4.11
CA ASP A 62 0.31 13.00 -4.18
C ASP A 62 0.97 13.41 -5.50
N LYS A 63 2.01 12.68 -5.91
CA LYS A 63 2.69 12.93 -7.19
C LYS A 63 1.76 12.67 -8.38
N PHE A 64 0.98 11.59 -8.33
CA PHE A 64 0.01 11.28 -9.39
C PHE A 64 -1.05 12.37 -9.53
N LEU A 65 -1.62 12.82 -8.41
CA LEU A 65 -2.61 13.89 -8.38
C LEU A 65 -2.02 15.20 -8.94
N GLY A 66 -0.81 15.58 -8.51
CA GLY A 66 -0.13 16.77 -9.04
C GLY A 66 0.02 16.73 -10.57
N GLU A 67 0.54 15.62 -11.11
CA GLU A 67 0.68 15.45 -12.56
C GLU A 67 -0.67 15.40 -13.31
N PHE A 68 -1.70 14.86 -12.67
CA PHE A 68 -3.05 14.81 -13.24
C PHE A 68 -3.67 16.22 -13.33
N TYR A 69 -3.52 17.03 -12.29
CA TYR A 69 -3.96 18.43 -12.28
C TYR A 69 -3.22 19.27 -13.33
N GLU A 70 -1.90 19.16 -13.43
CA GLU A 70 -1.13 19.87 -14.47
C GLU A 70 -1.59 19.54 -15.89
N LYS A 71 -1.94 18.28 -16.15
CA LYS A 71 -2.41 17.84 -17.48
C LYS A 71 -3.85 18.21 -17.81
N THR A 72 -4.67 18.54 -16.81
CA THR A 72 -6.06 18.96 -17.00
C THR A 72 -6.23 20.48 -17.06
N LEU A 73 -5.19 21.25 -16.72
CA LEU A 73 -5.15 22.72 -16.80
C LEU A 73 -4.65 23.26 -18.15
N ILE A 74 -4.32 22.39 -19.12
CA ILE A 74 -3.91 22.72 -20.50
C ILE A 74 -5.03 22.32 -21.46
#